data_AF-A0A2M9ZTM5-F1
#
_entry.id   AF-A0A2M9ZTM5-F1
#
_cell.length_a   1.000
_cell.length_b   1.000
_cell.length_c   1.000
_cell.angle_alpha   90.00
_cell.angle_beta   90.00
_cell.angle_gamma   90.00
#
_symmetry.space_group_name_H-M   'P 1'
#
loop_
_entity.id
_entity.type
_entity.pdbx_description
1 polymer ?
#
loop_
_entity_poly.entity_id
_entity_poly.type
_entity_poly.pdbx_seq_one_letter_code
_entity_poly.pdbx_strand_id
1 'polypeptide(L)'
;MLGQIIDMPNPIPFDTLTDKLNEYKKGDVVQIWVDNRNPPGPNHFCLIRKTDEGWINYNDNGSLGDVGFGDPILLKDFQKTKIYKIYGPND
;
A
#
# COMPACT_ATOMS: atom_id res chain seq x y z
N MET A 1 -16.86 3.99 22.67
CA MET A 1 -16.59 2.56 22.43
C MET A 1 -16.39 2.42 20.92
N LEU A 2 -15.14 2.44 20.45
CA LEU A 2 -14.83 2.16 19.05
C LEU A 2 -15.24 0.71 18.82
N GLY A 3 -16.23 0.48 17.97
CA GLY A 3 -16.72 -0.86 17.66
C GLY A 3 -15.51 -1.72 17.27
N GLN A 4 -15.38 -2.89 17.89
CA GLN A 4 -14.44 -3.90 17.42
C GLN A 4 -14.69 -4.07 15.92
N ILE A 5 -13.67 -3.82 15.11
CA ILE A 5 -13.71 -4.21 13.69
C ILE A 5 -13.59 -5.73 13.71
N ILE A 6 -14.73 -6.39 13.86
CA ILE A 6 -14.89 -7.82 13.63
C ILE A 6 -14.63 -7.99 12.11
N ASP A 7 -13.74 -8.91 11.73
CA ASP A 7 -13.36 -9.26 10.34
C ASP A 7 -12.31 -8.39 9.62
N MET A 8 -11.35 -7.77 10.30
CA MET A 8 -10.18 -7.21 9.60
C MET A 8 -9.28 -8.36 9.06
N PRO A 9 -8.98 -8.42 7.74
CA PRO A 9 -8.12 -9.46 7.20
C PRO A 9 -6.69 -9.35 7.78
N ASN A 10 -5.95 -10.45 7.77
CA ASN A 10 -4.53 -10.40 8.07
C ASN A 10 -3.80 -9.60 6.97
N PRO A 11 -2.75 -8.83 7.30
CA PRO A 11 -1.90 -8.22 6.30
C PRO A 11 -1.33 -9.27 5.34
N ILE A 12 -1.20 -8.92 4.06
CA ILE A 12 -0.54 -9.72 3.05
C ILE A 12 0.92 -9.92 3.50
N PRO A 13 1.41 -11.18 3.57
CA PRO A 13 2.81 -11.44 3.86
C PRO A 13 3.73 -10.72 2.88
N PHE A 14 4.87 -10.24 3.37
CA PHE A 14 5.75 -9.36 2.61
C PHE A 14 6.22 -9.95 1.26
N ASP A 15 6.58 -11.24 1.25
CA ASP A 15 7.04 -11.91 0.02
C ASP A 15 5.88 -12.04 -0.98
N THR A 16 4.69 -12.43 -0.51
CA THR A 16 3.48 -12.49 -1.34
C THR A 16 3.06 -11.13 -1.89
N LEU A 17 3.22 -10.06 -1.10
CA LEU A 17 3.00 -8.69 -1.56
C LEU A 17 3.97 -8.35 -2.70
N THR A 18 5.24 -8.67 -2.53
CA THR A 18 6.29 -8.40 -3.51
C THR A 18 6.02 -9.12 -4.83
N ASP A 19 5.65 -10.40 -4.77
CA ASP A 19 5.28 -11.19 -5.95
C ASP A 19 4.11 -10.55 -6.71
N LYS A 20 3.04 -10.17 -6.00
CA LYS A 20 1.89 -9.47 -6.61
C LYS A 20 2.28 -8.14 -7.25
N LEU A 21 3.12 -7.35 -6.57
CA LEU A 21 3.59 -6.07 -7.11
C LEU A 21 4.48 -6.23 -8.35
N ASN A 22 5.13 -7.38 -8.52
CA ASN A 22 5.94 -7.66 -9.71
C ASN A 22 5.11 -7.98 -10.95
N GLU A 23 3.82 -8.30 -10.79
CA GLU A 23 2.90 -8.55 -11.92
C GLU A 23 2.49 -7.27 -12.65
N TYR A 24 2.61 -6.11 -12.01
CA TYR A 24 2.24 -4.82 -12.58
C TYR A 24 3.33 -4.26 -13.49
N LYS A 25 2.89 -3.64 -14.58
CA LYS A 25 3.77 -3.03 -15.58
C LYS A 25 3.95 -1.55 -15.33
N LYS A 26 4.99 -0.99 -15.95
CA LYS A 26 5.23 0.47 -15.99
C LYS A 26 3.95 1.21 -16.37
N GLY A 27 3.64 2.25 -15.62
CA GLY A 27 2.48 3.10 -15.83
C GLY A 27 1.24 2.66 -15.07
N ASP A 28 1.20 1.41 -14.56
CA ASP A 28 0.09 0.96 -13.72
C ASP A 28 0.05 1.79 -12.44
N VAL A 29 -1.16 2.17 -12.06
CA VAL A 29 -1.48 2.81 -10.80
C VAL A 29 -2.38 1.84 -10.04
N VAL A 30 -2.02 1.55 -8.80
CA VAL A 30 -2.79 0.66 -7.93
C VAL A 30 -3.12 1.38 -6.64
N GLN A 31 -4.29 1.05 -6.08
CA GLN A 31 -4.69 1.49 -4.76
C GLN A 31 -4.40 0.37 -3.77
N ILE A 32 -3.74 0.69 -2.66
CA ILE A 32 -3.44 -0.26 -1.59
C ILE A 32 -4.16 0.15 -0.33
N TRP A 33 -4.86 -0.81 0.29
CA TRP A 33 -5.41 -0.65 1.63
C TRP A 33 -4.29 -0.93 2.63
N VAL A 34 -3.93 0.10 3.40
CA VAL A 34 -2.78 0.07 4.29
C VAL A 34 -3.15 0.51 5.69
N ASP A 35 -2.31 0.14 6.65
CA ASP A 35 -2.26 0.75 7.97
C ASP A 35 -0.82 1.14 8.30
N ASN A 36 -0.62 2.45 8.45
CA ASN A 36 0.65 3.06 8.82
C ASN A 36 0.76 3.31 10.34
N ARG A 37 -0.32 3.12 11.12
CA ARG A 37 -0.39 3.48 12.54
C ARG A 37 -0.98 2.33 13.36
N ASN A 38 -0.19 1.78 14.28
CA ASN A 38 -0.73 0.89 15.30
C ASN A 38 -1.32 1.73 16.44
N PRO A 39 -2.65 1.71 16.75
CA PRO A 39 -3.66 0.76 16.32
C PRO A 39 -4.41 1.15 15.02
N PRO A 40 -4.91 0.15 14.26
CA PRO A 40 -5.61 0.36 13.00
C PRO A 40 -6.81 1.29 13.16
N GLY A 41 -6.75 2.44 12.47
CA GLY A 41 -7.84 3.39 12.32
C GLY A 41 -8.54 3.23 10.98
N PRO A 42 -9.79 3.72 10.84
CA PRO A 42 -10.61 3.44 9.67
C PRO A 42 -9.97 3.97 8.36
N ASN A 43 -9.78 3.02 7.42
CA ASN A 43 -9.79 3.18 5.97
C ASN A 43 -8.64 3.97 5.29
N HIS A 44 -7.37 3.72 5.64
CA HIS A 44 -6.27 4.38 4.93
C HIS A 44 -5.96 3.67 3.60
N PHE A 45 -6.13 4.39 2.50
CA PHE A 45 -5.72 3.95 1.17
C PHE A 45 -4.57 4.82 0.66
N CYS A 46 -3.65 4.20 -0.07
CA CYS A 46 -2.58 4.89 -0.77
C CYS A 46 -2.59 4.49 -2.24
N LEU A 47 -2.43 5.46 -3.14
CA LEU A 47 -2.17 5.22 -4.55
C LEU A 47 -0.66 5.14 -4.77
N ILE A 48 -0.22 4.12 -5.50
CA ILE A 48 1.19 3.99 -5.90
C ILE A 48 1.25 3.75 -7.40
N ARG A 49 2.31 4.23 -8.04
CA ARG A 49 2.51 4.11 -9.49
C ARG A 49 3.81 3.40 -9.81
N LYS A 50 3.77 2.48 -10.77
CA LYS A 50 4.95 1.78 -11.27
C LYS A 50 5.70 2.65 -12.29
N THR A 51 6.97 2.93 -12.05
CA THR A 51 7.91 3.60 -12.97
C THR A 51 8.95 2.60 -13.48
N ASP A 52 9.91 3.07 -14.29
CA ASP A 52 11.04 2.24 -14.74
C ASP A 52 11.99 1.89 -13.58
N GLU A 53 12.09 2.78 -12.58
CA GLU A 53 13.00 2.68 -11.45
C GLU A 53 12.40 1.97 -10.23
N GLY A 54 11.08 1.75 -10.21
CA GLY A 54 10.41 1.14 -9.07
C GLY A 54 8.98 1.63 -8.86
N TRP A 55 8.57 1.72 -7.60
CA TRP A 55 7.28 2.28 -7.22
C TRP A 55 7.48 3.68 -6.66
N ILE A 56 6.56 4.59 -6.97
CA ILE A 56 6.48 5.91 -6.33
C ILE A 56 5.15 6.04 -5.60
N ASN A 57 5.13 6.83 -4.53
CA ASN A 57 3.86 7.24 -3.95
C ASN A 57 3.16 8.21 -4.91
N TYR A 58 1.90 7.89 -5.22
CA TYR A 58 1.06 8.65 -6.12
C TYR A 58 -0.22 9.17 -5.43
N ASN A 59 -0.21 9.24 -4.11
CA ASN A 59 -1.26 9.79 -3.28
C ASN A 59 -0.91 11.20 -2.81
N ASP A 60 -1.56 12.22 -3.35
CA ASP A 60 -1.26 13.63 -3.04
C ASP A 60 -1.59 14.00 -1.58
N ASN A 61 -2.62 13.36 -1.01
CA ASN A 61 -3.11 13.64 0.34
C ASN A 61 -2.73 12.56 1.36
N GLY A 62 -1.75 11.70 1.06
CA GLY A 62 -1.38 10.62 1.98
C GLY A 62 -0.02 10.02 1.70
N SER A 63 0.40 9.15 2.60
CA SER A 63 1.71 8.50 2.56
C SER A 63 1.59 6.98 2.58
N LEU A 64 2.56 6.30 1.98
CA LEU A 64 2.82 4.90 2.31
C LEU A 64 3.88 4.88 3.40
N GLY A 65 3.50 4.54 4.64
CA GLY A 65 4.34 4.84 5.81
C GLY A 65 4.62 6.35 5.90
N ASP A 66 5.88 6.74 5.67
CA ASP A 66 6.38 8.13 5.70
C ASP A 66 6.76 8.67 4.29
N VAL A 67 6.49 7.92 3.21
CA VAL A 67 6.87 8.30 1.84
C VAL A 67 5.92 9.37 1.31
N GLY A 68 6.44 10.53 0.89
CA GLY A 68 5.68 11.66 0.36
C GLY A 68 5.27 11.48 -1.11
N PHE A 69 4.35 12.32 -1.60
CA PHE A 69 3.90 12.27 -3.00
C PHE A 69 5.07 12.47 -3.97
N GLY A 70 5.18 11.58 -4.97
CA GLY A 70 6.24 11.59 -5.97
C GLY A 70 7.53 10.93 -5.51
N ASP A 71 7.69 10.64 -4.21
CA ASP A 71 8.90 10.02 -3.69
C ASP A 71 8.96 8.52 -4.01
N PRO A 72 10.18 7.97 -4.23
CA PRO A 72 10.37 6.53 -4.38
C PRO A 72 9.96 5.77 -3.13
N ILE A 73 9.24 4.66 -3.33
CA ILE A 73 8.93 3.69 -2.30
C ILE A 73 10.02 2.62 -2.29
N LEU A 74 10.70 2.47 -1.17
CA LEU A 74 11.74 1.48 -0.98
C LEU A 74 11.16 0.20 -0.36
N LEU A 75 11.90 -0.90 -0.49
CA LEU A 75 11.52 -2.20 0.06
C LEU A 75 11.17 -2.13 1.57
N LYS A 76 11.95 -1.36 2.33
CA LYS A 76 11.75 -1.14 3.77
C LYS A 76 10.43 -0.44 4.10
N ASP A 77 9.86 0.34 3.18
CA ASP A 77 8.64 1.09 3.42
C ASP A 77 7.42 0.17 3.32
N PHE A 78 7.46 -0.77 2.36
CA PHE A 78 6.50 -1.88 2.31
C PHE A 78 6.61 -2.81 3.53
N GLN A 79 7.82 -3.11 4.02
CA GLN A 79 8.01 -3.96 5.21
C GLN A 79 7.47 -3.33 6.50
N LYS A 80 7.56 -2.00 6.63
CA LYS A 80 7.06 -1.26 7.78
C LYS A 80 5.55 -1.04 7.75
N THR A 81 4.93 -1.21 6.58
CA THR A 81 3.51 -0.93 6.38
C THR A 81 2.71 -2.23 6.37
N LYS A 82 1.61 -2.27 7.14
CA LYS A 82 0.66 -3.38 7.02
C LYS A 82 -0.22 -3.15 5.80
N ILE A 83 -0.16 -4.05 4.81
CA ILE A 83 -0.95 -3.93 3.58
C ILE A 83 -1.96 -5.06 3.56
N TYR A 84 -3.24 -4.73 3.45
CA TYR A 84 -4.34 -5.69 3.57
C TYR A 84 -4.87 -6.13 2.21
N LYS A 85 -4.88 -5.22 1.23
CA LYS A 85 -5.40 -5.48 -0.10
C LYS A 85 -4.78 -4.55 -1.13
N ILE A 86 -4.64 -5.05 -2.36
CA ILE A 86 -4.24 -4.29 -3.54
C ILE A 86 -5.46 -4.29 -4.47
N TYR A 87 -5.76 -3.13 -5.04
CA TYR A 87 -6.79 -2.92 -6.06
C TYR A 87 -6.07 -2.47 -7.32
N GLY A 88 -5.96 -3.39 -8.26
CA GLY A 88 -5.34 -3.17 -9.57
C GLY A 88 -6.26 -2.42 -10.53
N PRO A 89 -5.77 -2.09 -11.74
CA PRO A 89 -6.56 -1.40 -12.76
C PRO A 89 -7.66 -2.27 -13.39
N ASN A 90 -7.69 -3.58 -13.09
CA ASN A 90 -8.64 -4.55 -13.64
C ASN A 90 -9.57 -5.16 -12.57
N ASP A 91 -9.52 -4.64 -11.34
CA ASP A 91 -10.37 -5.09 -10.22
C ASP A 91 -11.73 -4.36 -10.19
#